data_AF-A0AAN1UTN1-F1
#
_entry.id   AF-A0AAN1UTN1-F1
#
_cell.length_a   1.000
_cell.length_b   1.000
_cell.length_c   1.000
_cell.angle_alpha   90.00
_cell.angle_beta   90.00
_cell.angle_gamma   90.00
#
_symmetry.space_group_name_H-M   'P 1'
#
loop_
_entity.id
_entity.type
_entity.pdbx_description
1 polymer ?
#
loop_
_entity_poly.entity_id
_entity_poly.type
_entity_poly.pdbx_seq_one_letter_code
_entity_poly.pdbx_strand_id
1 'polypeptide(L)'
;MTDGLLLWLLGFFGSFGHCAGMCGPLAIAMQISQPQRDRWRFPLLLNVGRIASYAGVGALLGSLGSVLSLGGELAGLGSSFRDGLTVLTGIALICFGLSHLLPQALPRYLPGYQRAQQWLEAHLPALWQRLNQRLHWTTPLALGSVWGLMPCGFLYAAQLQAAAAASWQGGAARMLWFGLGTLPVMLGFGLLVEQWSRDRRSQLQQMAAVISVVVGAMTLWRSGDPMGDWSGYGALICLATALLARSLASLWSAPLRYRRFWGVSGLTLAILHSAQQLEHRFGWRPEAWQFLSPLARWGLGAGVVAVLLLLPLGITSSDRWQRRLGALWARLHQLAIPAFGLSALHASLLLLGGGVAGDAATQPFLAIAIAIAAVSVLIFRRQPFWQVHSKES
;
A
#
# COMPACT_ATOMS: atom_id res chain seq x y z
N MET A 1 25.91 13.29 2.22
CA MET A 1 25.44 12.67 3.50
C MET A 1 23.92 12.65 3.60
N THR A 2 23.21 13.66 3.08
CA THR A 2 21.73 13.74 3.03
C THR A 2 21.07 12.56 2.32
N ASP A 3 21.60 12.14 1.16
CA ASP A 3 20.96 11.10 0.34
C ASP A 3 20.98 9.71 1.00
N GLY A 4 22.06 9.39 1.71
CA GLY A 4 22.18 8.13 2.45
C GLY A 4 21.18 8.04 3.60
N LEU A 5 20.96 9.15 4.32
CA LEU A 5 19.96 9.22 5.39
C LEU A 5 18.55 9.05 4.85
N LEU A 6 18.21 9.71 3.72
CA LEU A 6 16.90 9.57 3.09
C LEU A 6 16.62 8.13 2.65
N LEU A 7 17.62 7.45 2.06
CA LEU A 7 17.49 6.05 1.66
C LEU A 7 17.42 5.10 2.86
N TRP A 8 18.15 5.40 3.94
CA TRP A 8 18.03 4.67 5.19
C TRP A 8 16.62 4.81 5.79
N LEU A 9 16.08 6.03 5.84
CA LEU A 9 14.72 6.29 6.32
C LEU A 9 13.67 5.63 5.43
N LEU A 10 13.85 5.67 4.10
CA LEU A 10 13.01 4.96 3.14
C LEU A 10 13.01 3.45 3.40
N GLY A 11 14.18 2.87 3.64
CA GLY A 11 14.32 1.45 4.00
C GLY A 11 13.68 1.13 5.35
N PHE A 12 13.88 1.99 6.35
CA PHE A 12 13.34 1.82 7.70
C PHE A 12 11.80 1.88 7.70
N PHE A 13 11.22 2.99 7.21
CA PHE A 13 9.78 3.18 7.16
C PHE A 13 9.09 2.26 6.15
N GLY A 14 9.70 2.01 4.98
CA GLY A 14 9.19 1.06 4.01
C GLY A 14 9.18 -0.38 4.53
N SER A 15 10.06 -0.71 5.49
CA SER A 15 10.05 -2.01 6.14
C SER A 15 8.88 -2.20 7.11
N PHE A 16 8.38 -1.10 7.70
CA PHE A 16 7.17 -1.14 8.52
C PHE A 16 5.94 -1.38 7.63
N GLY A 17 5.18 -2.44 7.94
CA GLY A 17 3.96 -2.80 7.22
C GLY A 17 4.21 -3.59 5.93
N HIS A 18 5.03 -3.10 5.00
CA HIS A 18 5.21 -3.76 3.70
C HIS A 18 6.22 -4.92 3.76
N CYS A 19 7.52 -4.68 4.00
CA CYS A 19 8.48 -5.79 4.08
C CYS A 19 8.18 -6.72 5.26
N ALA A 20 7.77 -6.19 6.41
CA ALA A 20 7.36 -6.99 7.58
C ALA A 20 6.13 -7.85 7.30
N GLY A 21 5.14 -7.29 6.61
CA GLY A 21 3.93 -8.00 6.27
C GLY A 21 4.11 -9.03 5.15
N MET A 22 4.92 -8.71 4.14
CA MET A 22 5.02 -9.48 2.89
C MET A 22 6.18 -10.48 2.93
N CYS A 23 7.36 -10.01 3.31
CA CYS A 23 8.59 -10.82 3.35
C CYS A 23 8.77 -11.54 4.69
N GLY A 24 8.23 -10.99 5.78
CA GLY A 24 8.32 -11.57 7.13
C GLY A 24 7.74 -13.00 7.21
N PRO A 25 6.50 -13.24 6.76
CA PRO A 25 5.90 -14.57 6.69
C PRO A 25 6.73 -15.62 5.96
N LEU A 26 7.32 -15.25 4.82
CA LEU A 26 8.14 -16.15 4.01
C LEU A 26 9.44 -16.48 4.75
N ALA A 27 10.09 -15.48 5.34
CA ALA A 27 11.28 -15.67 6.18
C ALA A 27 11.00 -16.62 7.37
N ILE A 28 9.85 -16.47 8.02
CA ILE A 28 9.44 -17.31 9.17
C ILE A 28 9.12 -18.74 8.73
N ALA A 29 8.40 -18.92 7.62
CA ALA A 29 8.06 -20.25 7.10
C ALA A 29 9.34 -21.06 6.83
N MET A 30 10.36 -20.41 6.26
CA MET A 30 11.65 -21.04 5.97
C MET A 30 12.49 -21.31 7.22
N GLN A 31 12.42 -20.43 8.22
CA GLN A 31 13.09 -20.61 9.51
C GLN A 31 12.52 -21.82 10.28
N ILE A 32 11.19 -22.01 10.25
CA ILE A 32 10.51 -23.13 10.90
C ILE A 32 10.86 -24.47 10.24
N SER A 33 11.18 -24.48 8.94
CA SER A 33 11.57 -25.68 8.20
C SER A 33 13.04 -26.10 8.40
N GLN A 34 13.84 -25.38 9.19
CA GLN A 34 15.24 -25.73 9.43
C GLN A 34 15.42 -26.67 10.64
N PRO A 35 16.23 -27.74 10.51
CA PRO A 35 16.46 -28.71 11.57
C PRO A 35 17.30 -28.17 12.74
N GLN A 36 18.18 -27.18 12.51
CA GLN A 36 18.95 -26.51 13.56
C GLN A 36 18.35 -25.13 13.91
N ARG A 37 17.73 -25.05 15.09
CA ARG A 37 17.04 -23.86 15.63
C ARG A 37 18.00 -22.80 16.21
N ASP A 38 19.01 -22.37 15.46
CA ASP A 38 19.74 -21.17 15.90
C ASP A 38 18.92 -19.93 15.56
N ARG A 39 18.32 -19.36 16.61
CA ARG A 39 17.39 -18.22 16.58
C ARG A 39 17.99 -16.98 15.94
N TRP A 40 19.32 -16.84 15.94
CA TRP A 40 20.01 -15.65 15.45
C TRP A 40 20.69 -15.88 14.10
N ARG A 41 21.29 -17.06 13.88
CA ARG A 41 22.07 -17.31 12.66
C ARG A 41 21.23 -17.23 11.39
N PHE A 42 20.05 -17.85 11.39
CA PHE A 42 19.22 -17.90 10.19
C PHE A 42 18.72 -16.49 9.75
N PRO A 43 18.09 -15.69 10.63
CA PRO A 43 17.68 -14.33 10.27
C PRO A 43 18.87 -13.43 9.87
N LEU A 44 20.02 -13.58 10.51
CA LEU A 44 21.18 -12.74 10.22
C LEU A 44 21.75 -13.04 8.83
N LEU A 45 21.99 -14.32 8.51
CA LEU A 45 22.49 -14.74 7.21
C LEU A 45 21.53 -14.39 6.07
N LEU A 46 20.21 -14.49 6.32
CA LEU A 46 19.18 -14.05 5.37
C LEU A 46 19.29 -12.56 5.05
N ASN A 47 19.42 -11.72 6.08
CA ASN A 47 19.54 -10.27 5.89
C ASN A 47 20.88 -9.89 5.25
N VAL A 48 21.97 -10.61 5.54
CA VAL A 48 23.26 -10.43 4.86
C VAL A 48 23.13 -10.70 3.37
N GLY A 49 22.54 -11.83 2.97
CA GLY A 49 22.28 -12.14 1.56
C GLY A 49 21.41 -11.08 0.88
N ARG A 50 20.39 -10.58 1.60
CA ARG A 50 19.51 -9.51 1.09
C ARG A 50 20.24 -8.20 0.83
N ILE A 51 21.03 -7.73 1.80
CA ILE A 51 21.78 -6.47 1.66
C ILE A 51 22.86 -6.61 0.58
N ALA A 52 23.54 -7.76 0.51
CA ALA A 52 24.51 -8.03 -0.54
C ALA A 52 23.87 -7.98 -1.94
N SER A 53 22.69 -8.58 -2.11
CA SER A 53 21.95 -8.52 -3.38
C SER A 53 21.45 -7.12 -3.71
N TYR A 54 20.98 -6.35 -2.73
CA TYR A 54 20.64 -4.93 -2.92
C TYR A 54 21.85 -4.14 -3.43
N ALA A 55 23.00 -4.27 -2.78
CA ALA A 55 24.23 -3.60 -3.20
C ALA A 55 24.67 -4.05 -4.61
N GLY A 56 24.58 -5.34 -4.92
CA GLY A 56 24.92 -5.89 -6.24
C GLY A 56 24.02 -5.36 -7.36
N VAL A 57 22.70 -5.38 -7.16
CA VAL A 57 21.74 -4.79 -8.11
C VAL A 57 21.95 -3.28 -8.22
N GLY A 58 22.24 -2.59 -7.12
CA GLY A 58 22.58 -1.17 -7.11
C GLY A 58 23.84 -0.85 -7.91
N ALA A 59 24.88 -1.66 -7.78
CA ALA A 59 26.12 -1.51 -8.54
C ALA A 59 25.87 -1.65 -10.05
N LEU A 60 25.08 -2.66 -10.43
CA LEU A 60 24.70 -2.91 -11.82
C LEU A 60 23.84 -1.78 -12.39
N LEU A 61 22.83 -1.32 -11.66
CA LEU A 61 21.98 -0.21 -12.11
C LEU A 61 22.75 1.11 -12.15
N GLY A 62 23.65 1.33 -11.19
CA GLY A 62 24.53 2.51 -11.17
C GLY A 62 25.49 2.54 -12.35
N SER A 63 26.06 1.40 -12.74
CA SER A 63 26.93 1.31 -13.93
C SER A 63 26.16 1.46 -15.24
N LEU A 64 24.95 0.91 -15.33
CA LEU A 64 24.07 1.11 -16.49
C LEU A 64 23.50 2.54 -16.54
N GLY A 65 23.38 3.19 -15.37
CA GLY A 65 22.87 4.54 -15.22
C GLY A 65 23.66 5.59 -16.01
N SER A 66 24.99 5.45 -16.12
CA SER A 66 25.82 6.36 -16.93
C SER A 66 25.58 6.21 -18.43
N VAL A 67 25.25 5.00 -18.88
CA VAL A 67 24.92 4.71 -20.29
C VAL A 67 23.50 5.17 -20.62
N LEU A 68 22.56 4.96 -19.70
CA LEU A 68 21.15 5.36 -19.82
C LEU A 68 20.96 6.87 -19.66
N SER A 69 21.77 7.58 -18.86
CA SER A 69 21.70 9.04 -18.78
C SER A 69 22.20 9.71 -20.04
N LEU A 70 23.21 9.13 -20.72
CA LEU A 70 23.74 9.64 -21.98
C LEU A 70 22.90 9.24 -23.20
N GLY A 71 22.26 8.07 -23.20
CA GLY A 71 21.43 7.59 -24.33
C GLY A 71 19.91 7.76 -24.16
N GLY A 72 19.41 7.88 -22.93
CA GLY A 72 17.98 7.92 -22.62
C GLY A 72 17.28 9.24 -22.92
N GLU A 73 17.99 10.37 -22.82
CA GLU A 73 17.50 11.68 -23.28
C GLU A 73 17.47 11.77 -24.81
N LEU A 74 18.39 11.10 -25.50
CA LEU A 74 18.48 11.09 -26.97
C LEU A 74 17.49 10.12 -27.65
N ALA A 75 17.07 9.06 -26.97
CA ALA A 75 16.27 7.99 -27.58
C ALA A 75 14.78 7.96 -27.14
N GLY A 76 14.35 8.79 -26.18
CA GLY A 76 12.98 8.77 -25.64
C GLY A 76 12.58 7.47 -24.92
N LEU A 77 13.53 6.53 -24.75
CA LEU A 77 13.33 5.20 -24.17
C LEU A 77 13.15 5.22 -22.64
N GLY A 78 13.50 6.34 -21.99
CA GLY A 78 13.45 6.47 -20.53
C GLY A 78 12.03 6.39 -19.94
N SER A 79 11.00 6.84 -20.67
CA SER A 79 9.60 6.75 -20.22
C SER A 79 9.03 5.36 -20.43
N SER A 80 9.09 4.83 -21.66
CA SER A 80 8.44 3.56 -22.02
C SER A 80 8.98 2.34 -21.26
N PHE A 81 10.29 2.29 -21.00
CA PHE A 81 10.89 1.20 -20.21
C PHE A 81 10.49 1.27 -18.73
N ARG A 82 10.42 2.49 -18.18
CA ARG A 82 10.03 2.74 -16.79
C ARG A 82 8.54 2.48 -16.58
N ASP A 83 7.71 2.82 -17.57
CA ASP A 83 6.27 2.51 -17.58
C ASP A 83 6.05 0.99 -17.67
N GLY A 84 6.77 0.29 -18.54
CA GLY A 84 6.73 -1.18 -18.62
C GLY A 84 7.09 -1.88 -17.30
N LEU A 85 8.14 -1.41 -16.60
CA LEU A 85 8.51 -1.92 -15.27
C LEU A 85 7.46 -1.59 -14.20
N THR A 86 6.79 -0.44 -14.31
CA THR A 86 5.72 -0.02 -13.41
C THR A 86 4.48 -0.89 -13.58
N VAL A 87 4.08 -1.19 -14.83
CA VAL A 87 3.01 -2.15 -15.14
C VAL A 87 3.36 -3.53 -14.61
N LEU A 88 4.57 -4.02 -14.89
CA LEU A 88 5.00 -5.34 -14.41
C LEU A 88 4.95 -5.43 -12.88
N THR A 89 5.43 -4.40 -12.18
CA THR A 89 5.44 -4.32 -10.72
C THR A 89 4.02 -4.28 -10.16
N GLY A 90 3.13 -3.49 -10.75
CA GLY A 90 1.74 -3.40 -10.33
C GLY A 90 0.99 -4.73 -10.46
N ILE A 91 1.15 -5.43 -11.59
CA ILE A 91 0.57 -6.77 -11.80
C ILE A 91 1.14 -7.77 -10.78
N ALA A 92 2.47 -7.79 -10.60
CA ALA A 92 3.12 -8.71 -9.66
C ALA A 92 2.62 -8.53 -8.22
N LEU A 93 2.45 -7.28 -7.76
CA LEU A 93 1.93 -6.97 -6.43
C LEU A 93 0.47 -7.39 -6.24
N ILE A 94 -0.37 -7.21 -7.27
CA ILE A 94 -1.78 -7.67 -7.26
C ILE A 94 -1.83 -9.20 -7.21
N CYS A 95 -1.09 -9.89 -8.07
CA CYS A 95 -1.04 -11.35 -8.10
C CYS A 95 -0.57 -11.93 -6.75
N PHE A 96 0.47 -11.34 -6.17
CA PHE A 96 0.95 -11.73 -4.84
C PHE A 96 -0.10 -11.50 -3.75
N GLY A 97 -0.77 -10.34 -3.76
CA GLY A 97 -1.79 -10.04 -2.75
C GLY A 97 -3.03 -10.93 -2.89
N LEU A 98 -3.51 -11.17 -4.11
CA LEU A 98 -4.67 -12.03 -4.37
C LEU A 98 -4.42 -13.49 -4.01
N SER A 99 -3.22 -14.03 -4.25
CA SER A 99 -2.89 -15.41 -3.89
C SER A 99 -2.97 -15.67 -2.38
N HIS A 100 -2.68 -14.65 -1.56
CA HIS A 100 -2.78 -14.71 -0.11
C HIS A 100 -4.17 -14.36 0.45
N LEU A 101 -4.95 -13.51 -0.22
CA LEU A 101 -6.31 -13.13 0.21
C LEU A 101 -7.38 -14.15 -0.20
N LEU A 102 -7.20 -14.78 -1.35
CA LEU A 102 -8.15 -15.71 -1.95
C LEU A 102 -7.50 -17.07 -2.22
N PRO A 103 -6.92 -17.74 -1.20
CA PRO A 103 -6.25 -19.03 -1.38
C PRO A 103 -7.17 -20.12 -1.94
N GLN A 104 -8.50 -19.93 -1.87
CA GLN A 104 -9.52 -20.89 -2.31
C GLN A 104 -10.38 -20.42 -3.50
N ALA A 105 -10.28 -19.16 -3.96
CA ALA A 105 -11.16 -18.65 -5.04
C ALA A 105 -10.53 -18.73 -6.44
N LEU A 106 -9.20 -18.56 -6.55
CA LEU A 106 -8.46 -18.75 -7.80
C LEU A 106 -8.51 -20.20 -8.37
N PRO A 107 -8.48 -21.27 -7.54
CA PRO A 107 -8.46 -22.66 -8.03
C PRO A 107 -9.75 -23.14 -8.70
N ARG A 108 -10.88 -22.44 -8.54
CA ARG A 108 -12.20 -22.98 -8.87
C ARG A 108 -12.61 -22.74 -10.32
N TYR A 109 -11.97 -21.79 -11.01
CA TYR A 109 -12.34 -21.37 -12.36
C TYR A 109 -11.35 -21.78 -13.46
N LEU A 110 -10.16 -22.31 -13.11
CA LEU A 110 -9.23 -22.90 -14.09
C LEU A 110 -9.28 -24.45 -14.03
N PRO A 111 -9.80 -25.12 -15.07
CA PRO A 111 -9.73 -26.58 -15.16
C PRO A 111 -8.25 -27.00 -15.24
N GLY A 112 -7.78 -27.78 -14.25
CA GLY A 112 -6.40 -28.27 -14.17
C GLY A 112 -5.56 -27.67 -13.05
N TYR A 113 -5.95 -26.50 -12.50
CA TYR A 113 -5.21 -25.87 -11.40
C TYR A 113 -5.21 -26.72 -10.12
N GLN A 114 -6.31 -27.40 -9.80
CA GLN A 114 -6.36 -28.31 -8.65
C GLN A 114 -5.39 -29.49 -8.76
N ARG A 115 -5.20 -30.05 -9.96
CA ARG A 115 -4.21 -31.14 -10.19
C ARG A 115 -2.79 -30.60 -10.12
N ALA A 116 -2.53 -29.42 -10.69
CA ALA A 116 -1.24 -28.77 -10.61
C ALA A 116 -0.89 -28.41 -9.15
N GLN A 117 -1.84 -27.87 -8.39
CA GLN A 117 -1.68 -27.53 -6.97
C GLN A 117 -1.45 -28.78 -6.12
N GLN A 118 -2.22 -29.86 -6.32
CA GLN A 118 -2.01 -31.12 -5.60
C GLN A 118 -0.66 -31.76 -5.95
N TRP A 119 -0.24 -31.69 -7.22
CA TRP A 119 1.07 -32.17 -7.64
C TRP A 119 2.20 -31.32 -7.03
N LEU A 120 2.03 -29.99 -7.01
CA LEU A 120 2.98 -29.06 -6.39
C LEU A 120 3.04 -29.27 -4.87
N GLU A 121 1.92 -29.36 -4.17
CA GLU A 121 1.88 -29.61 -2.72
C GLU A 121 2.44 -30.98 -2.34
N ALA A 122 2.34 -31.99 -3.22
CA ALA A 122 2.92 -33.31 -2.99
C ALA A 122 4.44 -33.37 -3.24
N HIS A 123 4.96 -32.65 -4.26
CA HIS A 123 6.35 -32.79 -4.69
C HIS A 123 7.26 -31.64 -4.25
N LEU A 124 6.72 -30.43 -4.09
CA LEU A 124 7.48 -29.24 -3.74
C LEU A 124 8.06 -29.32 -2.32
N PRO A 125 7.36 -29.83 -1.28
CA PRO A 125 7.95 -29.98 0.05
C PRO A 125 9.12 -30.97 0.07
N ALA A 126 9.03 -32.06 -0.69
CA ALA A 126 10.09 -33.06 -0.80
C ALA A 126 11.29 -32.55 -1.59
N LEU A 127 11.05 -31.81 -2.69
CA LEU A 127 12.10 -31.15 -3.46
C LEU A 127 12.78 -30.05 -2.64
N TRP A 128 11.99 -29.27 -1.89
CA TRP A 128 12.46 -28.21 -0.99
C TRP A 128 13.27 -28.78 0.17
N GLN A 129 12.82 -29.88 0.79
CA GLN A 129 13.59 -30.59 1.81
C GLN A 129 14.91 -31.14 1.26
N ARG A 130 14.93 -31.71 0.05
CA ARG A 130 16.17 -32.20 -0.59
C ARG A 130 17.16 -31.08 -0.93
N LEU A 131 16.67 -29.93 -1.40
CA LEU A 131 17.49 -28.73 -1.61
C LEU A 131 18.01 -28.16 -0.29
N ASN A 132 17.15 -28.07 0.72
CA ASN A 132 17.48 -27.51 2.03
C ASN A 132 18.49 -28.40 2.81
N GLN A 133 18.45 -29.71 2.61
CA GLN A 133 19.44 -30.65 3.17
C GLN A 133 20.84 -30.50 2.55
N ARG A 134 20.95 -30.06 1.28
CA ARG A 134 22.25 -29.87 0.61
C ARG A 134 22.87 -28.49 0.84
N LEU A 135 22.08 -27.46 1.14
CA LEU A 135 22.53 -26.07 1.31
C LEU A 135 22.65 -25.63 2.78
N HIS A 136 22.81 -26.55 3.74
CA HIS A 136 22.58 -26.34 5.18
C HIS A 136 23.13 -25.04 5.82
N TRP A 137 24.17 -24.40 5.27
CA TRP A 137 24.76 -23.14 5.77
C TRP A 137 24.55 -21.94 4.83
N THR A 138 24.41 -22.19 3.52
CA THR A 138 24.26 -21.15 2.48
C THR A 138 22.80 -20.91 2.11
N THR A 139 21.86 -21.78 2.49
CA THR A 139 20.42 -21.62 2.21
C THR A 139 19.89 -20.23 2.61
N PRO A 140 20.13 -19.71 3.82
CA PRO A 140 19.58 -18.42 4.21
C PRO A 140 20.16 -17.28 3.37
N LEU A 141 21.45 -17.38 3.03
CA LEU A 141 22.15 -16.37 2.25
C LEU A 141 21.66 -16.38 0.79
N ALA A 142 21.55 -17.56 0.18
CA ALA A 142 21.01 -17.73 -1.17
C ALA A 142 19.55 -17.28 -1.28
N LEU A 143 18.73 -17.61 -0.28
CA LEU A 143 17.37 -17.10 -0.18
C LEU A 143 17.38 -15.58 -0.13
N GLY A 144 18.16 -14.97 0.78
CA GLY A 144 18.29 -13.52 0.90
C GLY A 144 18.68 -12.86 -0.43
N SER A 145 19.53 -13.50 -1.22
CA SER A 145 19.93 -12.96 -2.53
C SER A 145 18.79 -12.79 -3.51
N VAL A 146 17.73 -13.61 -3.44
CA VAL A 146 16.55 -13.48 -4.30
C VAL A 146 15.76 -12.20 -4.00
N TRP A 147 15.84 -11.67 -2.77
CA TRP A 147 15.07 -10.49 -2.36
C TRP A 147 15.48 -9.20 -3.09
N GLY A 148 16.72 -9.11 -3.58
CA GLY A 148 17.17 -7.97 -4.38
C GLY A 148 16.51 -7.85 -5.75
N LEU A 149 15.87 -8.93 -6.20
CA LEU A 149 15.16 -9.01 -7.48
C LEU A 149 13.64 -8.87 -7.32
N MET A 150 13.15 -8.69 -6.09
CA MET A 150 11.71 -8.62 -5.82
C MET A 150 11.11 -7.29 -6.29
N PRO A 151 10.02 -7.30 -7.07
CA PRO A 151 9.38 -6.07 -7.55
C PRO A 151 8.55 -5.44 -6.43
N CYS A 152 9.17 -4.61 -5.60
CA CYS A 152 8.44 -3.79 -4.61
C CYS A 152 8.74 -2.31 -4.77
N GLY A 153 7.73 -1.46 -4.57
CA GLY A 153 7.81 -0.03 -4.89
C GLY A 153 8.91 0.72 -4.12
N PHE A 154 9.16 0.37 -2.85
CA PHE A 154 10.24 0.96 -2.05
C PHE A 154 11.63 0.56 -2.57
N LEU A 155 11.81 -0.71 -2.96
CA LEU A 155 13.06 -1.18 -3.54
C LEU A 155 13.28 -0.53 -4.92
N TYR A 156 12.23 -0.38 -5.72
CA TYR A 156 12.31 0.28 -7.02
C TYR A 156 12.68 1.76 -6.91
N ALA A 157 12.11 2.47 -5.94
CA ALA A 157 12.49 3.86 -5.66
C ALA A 157 13.98 3.98 -5.27
N ALA A 158 14.48 3.06 -4.44
CA ALA A 158 15.90 3.00 -4.09
C ALA A 158 16.79 2.61 -5.28
N GLN A 159 16.36 1.66 -6.12
CA GLN A 159 17.04 1.23 -7.35
C GLN A 159 17.12 2.36 -8.40
N LEU A 160 16.08 3.17 -8.52
CA LEU A 160 16.07 4.39 -9.34
C LEU A 160 17.10 5.40 -8.84
N GLN A 161 17.13 5.64 -7.53
CA GLN A 161 18.16 6.48 -6.93
C GLN A 161 19.55 5.88 -7.12
N ALA A 162 19.71 4.55 -7.11
CA ALA A 162 20.98 3.89 -7.40
C ALA A 162 21.41 4.09 -8.87
N ALA A 163 20.47 3.97 -9.82
CA ALA A 163 20.73 4.24 -11.24
C ALA A 163 21.16 5.70 -11.48
N ALA A 164 20.56 6.65 -10.76
CA ALA A 164 20.94 8.07 -10.82
C ALA A 164 22.37 8.37 -10.34
N ALA A 165 23.14 7.39 -9.82
CA ALA A 165 24.54 7.61 -9.44
C ALA A 165 25.48 7.68 -10.63
N ALA A 166 25.06 7.10 -11.77
CA ALA A 166 25.90 6.94 -12.95
C ALA A 166 27.30 6.37 -12.62
N SER A 167 27.41 5.57 -11.55
CA SER A 167 28.64 4.93 -11.08
C SER A 167 28.29 3.68 -10.28
N TRP A 168 29.10 2.63 -10.41
CA TRP A 168 28.85 1.37 -9.68
C TRP A 168 29.04 1.55 -8.17
N GLN A 169 30.00 2.37 -7.73
CA GLN A 169 30.22 2.66 -6.30
C GLN A 169 29.04 3.45 -5.72
N GLY A 170 28.57 4.47 -6.44
CA GLY A 170 27.45 5.29 -6.00
C GLY A 170 26.14 4.49 -5.93
N GLY A 171 25.89 3.65 -6.94
CA GLY A 171 24.72 2.77 -6.96
C GLY A 171 24.74 1.72 -5.85
N ALA A 172 25.90 1.08 -5.63
CA ALA A 172 26.08 0.14 -4.52
C ALA A 172 25.87 0.80 -3.16
N ALA A 173 26.50 1.96 -2.93
CA ALA A 173 26.42 2.69 -1.65
C ALA A 173 24.98 3.10 -1.32
N ARG A 174 24.20 3.58 -2.29
CA ARG A 174 22.80 3.95 -2.09
C ARG A 174 21.92 2.76 -1.70
N MET A 175 22.09 1.64 -2.38
CA MET A 175 21.36 0.42 -2.03
C MET A 175 21.81 -0.19 -0.71
N LEU A 176 23.07 0.02 -0.33
CA LEU A 176 23.59 -0.41 0.96
C LEU A 176 22.96 0.41 2.11
N TRP A 177 22.85 1.73 1.97
CA TRP A 177 22.11 2.58 2.92
C TRP A 177 20.64 2.17 3.06
N PHE A 178 19.96 1.91 1.93
CA PHE A 178 18.60 1.37 1.94
C PHE A 178 18.53 0.03 2.67
N GLY A 179 19.42 -0.92 2.34
CA GLY A 179 19.50 -2.24 2.97
C GLY A 179 19.72 -2.17 4.48
N LEU A 180 20.63 -1.31 4.94
CA LEU A 180 20.87 -1.06 6.37
C LEU A 180 19.64 -0.45 7.06
N GLY A 181 18.87 0.40 6.37
CA GLY A 181 17.59 0.92 6.87
C GLY A 181 16.56 -0.18 7.11
N THR A 182 16.52 -1.20 6.25
CA THR A 182 15.60 -2.34 6.40
C THR A 182 15.98 -3.31 7.53
N LEU A 183 17.28 -3.38 7.87
CA LEU A 183 17.85 -4.36 8.80
C LEU A 183 17.16 -4.39 10.19
N PRO A 184 17.04 -3.27 10.95
CA PRO A 184 16.50 -3.31 12.31
C PRO A 184 15.07 -3.85 12.36
N VAL A 185 14.24 -3.47 11.39
CA VAL A 185 12.85 -3.91 11.32
C VAL A 185 12.77 -5.38 10.95
N MET A 186 13.53 -5.81 9.93
CA MET A 186 13.50 -7.18 9.42
C MET A 186 14.11 -8.20 10.39
N LEU A 187 15.21 -7.85 11.05
CA LEU A 187 15.80 -8.66 12.09
C LEU A 187 14.88 -8.73 13.32
N GLY A 188 14.34 -7.58 13.74
CA GLY A 188 13.36 -7.52 14.83
C GLY A 188 12.13 -8.40 14.56
N PHE A 189 11.59 -8.35 13.35
CA PHE A 189 10.44 -9.17 12.96
C PHE A 189 10.77 -10.66 12.96
N GLY A 190 11.93 -11.06 12.42
CA GLY A 190 12.39 -12.45 12.44
C GLY A 190 12.54 -13.03 13.85
N LEU A 191 12.96 -12.21 14.82
CA LEU A 191 13.19 -12.65 16.21
C LEU A 191 11.93 -12.60 17.10
N LEU A 192 11.03 -11.64 16.84
CA LEU A 192 9.87 -11.35 17.69
C LEU A 192 8.60 -12.08 17.24
N VAL A 193 8.43 -12.35 15.94
CA VAL A 193 7.19 -12.93 15.43
C VAL A 193 7.01 -14.41 15.80
N GLU A 194 8.10 -15.12 16.12
CA GLU A 194 7.99 -16.47 16.70
C GLU A 194 7.14 -16.49 17.98
N GLN A 195 7.17 -15.40 18.76
CA GLN A 195 6.42 -15.26 20.01
C GLN A 195 4.96 -14.84 19.78
N TRP A 196 4.58 -14.48 18.54
CA TRP A 196 3.24 -14.00 18.24
C TRP A 196 2.32 -15.19 17.97
N SER A 197 1.07 -15.10 18.43
CA SER A 197 0.08 -16.16 18.17
C SER A 197 -0.13 -16.36 16.67
N ARG A 198 -0.52 -17.58 16.28
CA ARG A 198 -0.79 -17.96 14.88
C ARG A 198 -1.81 -17.00 14.24
N ASP A 199 -2.79 -16.53 15.01
CA ASP A 199 -3.80 -15.57 14.57
C ASP A 199 -3.22 -14.20 14.24
N ARG A 200 -2.33 -13.66 15.07
CA ARG A 200 -1.67 -12.36 14.79
C ARG A 200 -0.80 -12.45 13.54
N ARG A 201 -0.09 -13.56 13.36
CA ARG A 201 0.71 -13.84 12.16
C ARG A 201 -0.16 -13.89 10.90
N SER A 202 -1.30 -14.59 10.96
CA SER A 202 -2.26 -14.65 9.85
C SER A 202 -2.88 -13.29 9.54
N GLN A 203 -3.23 -12.51 10.57
CA GLN A 203 -3.76 -11.15 10.38
C GLN A 203 -2.75 -10.23 9.70
N LEU A 204 -1.47 -10.28 10.07
CA LEU A 204 -0.42 -9.49 9.42
C LEU A 204 -0.24 -9.89 7.96
N GLN A 205 -0.25 -11.19 7.66
CA GLN A 205 -0.20 -11.71 6.29
C GLN A 205 -1.37 -11.18 5.46
N GLN A 206 -2.59 -11.25 5.99
CA GLN A 206 -3.77 -10.72 5.31
C GLN A 206 -3.66 -9.21 5.08
N MET A 207 -3.24 -8.44 6.10
CA MET A 207 -3.04 -7.00 5.96
C MET A 207 -1.99 -6.66 4.90
N ALA A 208 -0.88 -7.38 4.86
CA ALA A 208 0.17 -7.20 3.87
C ALA A 208 -0.32 -7.51 2.46
N ALA A 209 -1.06 -8.60 2.30
CA ALA A 209 -1.63 -9.01 1.04
C ALA A 209 -2.63 -7.95 0.51
N VAL A 210 -3.49 -7.40 1.38
CA VAL A 210 -4.37 -6.27 1.03
C VAL A 210 -3.56 -5.04 0.62
N ILE A 211 -2.54 -4.67 1.39
CA ILE A 211 -1.67 -3.52 1.07
C ILE A 211 -1.01 -3.73 -0.30
N SER A 212 -0.52 -4.93 -0.60
CA SER A 212 0.09 -5.24 -1.89
C SER A 212 -0.91 -5.17 -3.05
N VAL A 213 -2.16 -5.64 -2.90
CA VAL A 213 -3.20 -5.45 -3.92
C VAL A 213 -3.49 -3.97 -4.13
N VAL A 214 -3.65 -3.20 -3.05
CA VAL A 214 -3.95 -1.76 -3.14
C VAL A 214 -2.81 -1.00 -3.80
N VAL A 215 -1.57 -1.22 -3.35
CA VAL A 215 -0.38 -0.57 -3.94
C VAL A 215 -0.19 -1.00 -5.39
N GLY A 216 -0.37 -2.29 -5.70
CA GLY A 216 -0.28 -2.79 -7.07
C GLY A 216 -1.34 -2.17 -7.99
N ALA A 217 -2.59 -2.09 -7.52
CA ALA A 217 -3.68 -1.42 -8.25
C ALA A 217 -3.40 0.06 -8.46
N MET A 218 -2.94 0.78 -7.43
CA MET A 218 -2.52 2.19 -7.54
C MET A 218 -1.34 2.35 -8.51
N THR A 219 -0.41 1.39 -8.54
CA THR A 219 0.76 1.41 -9.43
C THR A 219 0.35 1.21 -10.90
N LEU A 220 -0.58 0.28 -11.17
CA LEU A 220 -1.14 0.11 -12.52
C LEU A 220 -1.96 1.30 -12.96
N TRP A 221 -2.78 1.84 -12.05
CA TRP A 221 -3.60 3.01 -12.33
C TRP A 221 -2.75 4.26 -12.61
N ARG A 222 -1.56 4.35 -12.01
CA ARG A 222 -0.60 5.43 -12.27
C ARG A 222 0.07 5.33 -13.63
N SER A 223 0.13 4.15 -14.26
CA SER A 223 0.97 3.87 -15.43
C SER A 223 0.41 4.34 -16.78
N GLY A 224 -0.56 5.27 -16.81
CA GLY A 224 -1.23 5.65 -18.06
C GLY A 224 -1.73 7.09 -18.18
N ASP A 225 -1.81 7.87 -17.09
CA ASP A 225 -2.39 9.22 -17.15
C ASP A 225 -1.53 10.26 -16.40
N PRO A 226 -1.43 11.52 -16.91
CA PRO A 226 -0.94 12.64 -16.14
C PRO A 226 -1.87 12.85 -14.92
N MET A 227 -1.36 12.54 -13.73
CA MET A 227 -1.91 12.84 -12.40
C MET A 227 -3.42 13.15 -12.34
N GLY A 228 -4.27 12.12 -12.40
CA GLY A 228 -5.62 12.19 -11.83
C GLY A 228 -5.56 12.16 -10.29
N ASP A 229 -6.48 12.85 -9.61
CA ASP A 229 -6.61 12.92 -8.14
C ASP A 229 -7.12 11.58 -7.51
N TRP A 230 -6.55 10.45 -7.91
CA TRP A 230 -7.00 9.09 -7.57
C TRP A 230 -6.94 8.76 -6.08
N SER A 231 -5.95 9.29 -5.36
CA SER A 231 -5.86 9.15 -3.89
C SER A 231 -7.04 9.79 -3.17
N GLY A 232 -7.58 10.90 -3.72
CA GLY A 232 -8.78 11.57 -3.21
C GLY A 232 -10.05 10.77 -3.46
N TYR A 233 -10.25 10.27 -4.68
CA TYR A 233 -11.40 9.42 -5.02
C TYR A 233 -11.38 8.08 -4.25
N GLY A 234 -10.20 7.47 -4.08
CA GLY A 234 -10.03 6.26 -3.28
C GLY A 234 -10.39 6.47 -1.81
N ALA A 235 -10.04 7.62 -1.24
CA ALA A 235 -10.44 8.00 0.12
C ALA A 235 -11.98 8.12 0.24
N LEU A 236 -12.63 8.79 -0.72
CA LEU A 236 -14.10 8.92 -0.75
C LEU A 236 -14.80 7.57 -0.81
N ILE A 237 -14.35 6.65 -1.67
CA ILE A 237 -14.94 5.31 -1.80
C ILE A 237 -14.77 4.51 -0.50
N CYS A 238 -13.59 4.56 0.12
CA CYS A 238 -13.33 3.87 1.38
C CYS A 238 -14.25 4.40 2.50
N LEU A 239 -14.40 5.73 2.60
CA LEU A 239 -15.27 6.37 3.59
C LEU A 239 -16.75 6.06 3.35
N ALA A 240 -17.21 6.12 2.09
CA ALA A 240 -18.57 5.73 1.71
C ALA A 240 -18.86 4.27 2.10
N THR A 241 -17.93 3.37 1.80
CA THR A 241 -18.05 1.95 2.15
C THR A 241 -18.10 1.74 3.66
N ALA A 242 -17.27 2.44 4.43
CA ALA A 242 -17.28 2.38 5.89
C ALA A 242 -18.59 2.91 6.52
N LEU A 243 -19.25 3.89 5.89
CA LEU A 243 -20.55 4.42 6.31
C LEU A 243 -21.70 3.49 5.93
N LEU A 244 -21.68 2.96 4.71
CA LEU A 244 -22.69 2.06 4.18
C LEU A 244 -22.60 0.64 4.73
N ALA A 245 -21.48 0.24 5.34
CA ALA A 245 -21.24 -1.11 5.82
C ALA A 245 -22.42 -1.68 6.63
N ARG A 246 -23.06 -0.87 7.49
CA ARG A 246 -24.22 -1.31 8.29
C ARG A 246 -25.50 -1.43 7.48
N SER A 247 -25.73 -0.55 6.51
CA SER A 247 -26.90 -0.65 5.62
C SER A 247 -26.76 -1.81 4.63
N LEU A 248 -25.55 -2.10 4.15
CA LEU A 248 -25.28 -3.22 3.25
C LEU A 248 -25.30 -4.58 3.96
N ALA A 249 -25.19 -4.60 5.28
CA ALA A 249 -25.16 -5.80 6.10
C ALA A 249 -26.33 -6.76 5.87
N SER A 250 -27.51 -6.22 5.57
CA SER A 250 -28.74 -6.97 5.30
C SER A 250 -28.66 -7.75 3.99
N LEU A 251 -27.91 -7.26 3.01
CA LEU A 251 -27.73 -7.89 1.70
C LEU A 251 -26.41 -8.69 1.65
N TRP A 252 -25.37 -8.21 2.30
CA TRP A 252 -24.04 -8.80 2.31
C TRP A 252 -23.25 -8.41 3.57
N SER A 253 -22.82 -9.39 4.37
CA SER A 253 -22.18 -9.16 5.66
C SER A 253 -20.68 -8.81 5.61
N ALA A 254 -20.01 -8.98 4.46
CA ALA A 254 -18.57 -8.77 4.35
C ALA A 254 -18.12 -7.33 4.65
N PRO A 255 -18.78 -6.26 4.17
CA PRO A 255 -18.40 -4.88 4.48
C PRO A 255 -18.45 -4.52 5.96
N LEU A 256 -19.36 -5.14 6.74
CA LEU A 256 -19.42 -4.95 8.19
C LEU A 256 -18.19 -5.50 8.90
N ARG A 257 -17.74 -6.70 8.51
CA ARG A 257 -16.58 -7.37 9.11
C ARG A 257 -15.31 -6.53 8.97
N TYR A 258 -15.20 -5.80 7.86
CA TYR A 258 -14.05 -4.97 7.53
C TYR A 258 -14.32 -3.46 7.65
N ARG A 259 -15.37 -3.04 8.36
CA ARG A 259 -15.74 -1.62 8.49
C ARG A 259 -14.61 -0.74 9.02
N ARG A 260 -13.88 -1.23 10.04
CA ARG A 260 -12.71 -0.53 10.61
C ARG A 260 -11.58 -0.40 9.59
N PHE A 261 -11.35 -1.45 8.80
CA PHE A 261 -10.35 -1.43 7.74
C PHE A 261 -10.68 -0.36 6.70
N TRP A 262 -11.91 -0.32 6.20
CA TRP A 262 -12.34 0.71 5.23
C TRP A 262 -12.20 2.14 5.78
N GLY A 263 -12.55 2.36 7.05
CA GLY A 263 -12.41 3.67 7.69
C GLY A 263 -10.96 4.14 7.84
N VAL A 264 -10.06 3.25 8.30
CA VAL A 264 -8.62 3.57 8.46
C VAL A 264 -7.95 3.77 7.11
N SER A 265 -8.26 2.92 6.12
CA SER A 265 -7.75 3.08 4.74
C SER A 265 -8.20 4.40 4.12
N GLY A 266 -9.44 4.82 4.36
CA GLY A 266 -9.94 6.13 3.92
C GLY A 266 -9.15 7.30 4.50
N LEU A 267 -8.84 7.28 5.81
CA LEU A 267 -8.00 8.30 6.44
C LEU A 267 -6.56 8.29 5.88
N THR A 268 -5.94 7.12 5.75
CA THR A 268 -4.58 7.00 5.21
C THR A 268 -4.49 7.57 3.80
N LEU A 269 -5.45 7.25 2.94
CA LEU A 269 -5.53 7.77 1.58
C LEU A 269 -5.78 9.30 1.58
N ALA A 270 -6.59 9.82 2.49
CA ALA A 270 -6.83 11.26 2.61
C ALA A 270 -5.56 12.03 3.05
N ILE A 271 -4.77 11.48 3.98
CA ILE A 271 -3.47 12.04 4.38
C ILE A 271 -2.49 12.01 3.20
N LEU A 272 -2.40 10.87 2.51
CA LEU A 272 -1.55 10.72 1.34
C LEU A 272 -1.93 11.70 0.22
N HIS A 273 -3.22 11.83 -0.07
CA HIS A 273 -3.75 12.81 -1.02
C HIS A 273 -3.34 14.24 -0.62
N SER A 274 -3.53 14.60 0.64
CA SER A 274 -3.19 15.94 1.14
C SER A 274 -1.69 16.23 1.00
N ALA A 275 -0.84 15.25 1.32
CA ALA A 275 0.61 15.37 1.17
C ALA A 275 1.04 15.52 -0.31
N GLN A 276 0.46 14.69 -1.20
CA GLN A 276 0.71 14.76 -2.64
C GLN A 276 0.33 16.12 -3.22
N GLN A 277 -0.81 16.68 -2.82
CA GLN A 277 -1.25 17.99 -3.33
C GLN A 277 -0.41 19.14 -2.77
N LEU A 278 0.02 19.07 -1.50
CA LEU A 278 0.90 20.07 -0.90
C LEU A 278 2.26 20.13 -1.63
N GLU A 279 2.79 18.97 -2.01
CA GLU A 279 4.04 18.88 -2.77
C GLU A 279 3.86 19.29 -4.23
N HIS A 280 2.90 18.71 -4.94
CA HIS A 280 2.78 18.89 -6.40
C HIS A 280 2.10 20.19 -6.83
N ARG A 281 1.13 20.69 -6.07
CA ARG A 281 0.42 21.94 -6.43
C ARG A 281 0.97 23.17 -5.74
N PHE A 282 1.37 23.04 -4.48
CA PHE A 282 1.84 24.17 -3.69
C PHE A 282 3.36 24.25 -3.60
N GLY A 283 4.10 23.17 -3.89
CA GLY A 283 5.55 23.16 -3.73
C GLY A 283 5.97 23.52 -2.30
N TRP A 284 5.18 23.12 -1.30
CA TRP A 284 5.33 23.52 0.11
C TRP A 284 5.22 25.03 0.40
N ARG A 285 4.66 25.83 -0.52
CA ARG A 285 4.42 27.26 -0.36
C ARG A 285 2.95 27.55 -0.02
N PRO A 286 2.60 27.82 1.25
CA PRO A 286 1.21 28.08 1.64
C PRO A 286 0.64 29.36 1.03
N GLU A 287 1.49 30.29 0.58
CA GLU A 287 1.09 31.54 -0.05
C GLU A 287 0.35 31.30 -1.37
N ALA A 288 0.55 30.15 -2.01
CA ALA A 288 -0.13 29.80 -3.25
C ALA A 288 -1.66 29.63 -3.08
N TRP A 289 -2.16 29.53 -1.85
CA TRP A 289 -3.60 29.56 -1.54
C TRP A 289 -4.31 30.79 -2.11
N GLN A 290 -3.65 31.96 -2.10
CA GLN A 290 -4.29 33.22 -2.51
C GLN A 290 -4.58 33.31 -4.01
N PHE A 291 -3.88 32.52 -4.82
CA PHE A 291 -4.05 32.51 -6.28
C PHE A 291 -5.14 31.54 -6.75
N LEU A 292 -5.77 30.80 -5.84
CA LEU A 292 -6.87 29.90 -6.15
C LEU A 292 -8.18 30.68 -6.35
N SER A 293 -9.04 30.15 -7.23
CA SER A 293 -10.40 30.66 -7.40
C SER A 293 -11.18 30.65 -6.07
N PRO A 294 -12.17 31.55 -5.87
CA PRO A 294 -12.97 31.56 -4.65
C PRO A 294 -13.57 30.19 -4.30
N LEU A 295 -14.10 29.47 -5.30
CA LEU A 295 -14.65 28.12 -5.13
C LEU A 295 -13.58 27.11 -4.71
N ALA A 296 -12.39 27.15 -5.32
CA ALA A 296 -11.30 26.24 -4.97
C ALA A 296 -10.76 26.47 -3.54
N ARG A 297 -10.76 27.73 -3.05
CA ARG A 297 -10.41 28.05 -1.65
C ARG A 297 -11.40 27.42 -0.66
N TRP A 298 -12.70 27.57 -0.91
CA TRP A 298 -13.72 26.90 -0.09
C TRP A 298 -13.61 25.37 -0.16
N GLY A 299 -13.34 24.83 -1.35
CA GLY A 299 -13.08 23.41 -1.55
C GLY A 299 -11.91 22.92 -0.69
N LEU A 300 -10.75 23.57 -0.79
CA LEU A 300 -9.57 23.18 -0.02
C LEU A 300 -9.80 23.30 1.50
N GLY A 301 -10.51 24.34 1.94
CA GLY A 301 -10.90 24.51 3.35
C GLY A 301 -11.77 23.35 3.85
N ALA A 302 -12.77 22.93 3.06
CA ALA A 302 -13.59 21.77 3.39
C ALA A 302 -12.75 20.48 3.51
N GLY A 303 -11.75 20.30 2.65
CA GLY A 303 -10.83 19.16 2.69
C GLY A 303 -9.99 19.11 3.97
N VAL A 304 -9.41 20.25 4.37
CA VAL A 304 -8.64 20.37 5.63
C VAL A 304 -9.51 20.04 6.84
N VAL A 305 -10.72 20.60 6.91
CA VAL A 305 -11.65 20.31 8.01
C VAL A 305 -12.05 18.83 8.01
N ALA A 306 -12.27 18.22 6.85
CA ALA A 306 -12.59 16.80 6.76
C ALA A 306 -11.47 15.91 7.33
N VAL A 307 -10.21 16.17 6.96
CA VAL A 307 -9.06 15.43 7.51
C VAL A 307 -8.93 15.62 9.01
N LEU A 308 -9.08 16.85 9.51
CA LEU A 308 -9.06 17.15 10.95
C LEU A 308 -10.14 16.38 11.72
N LEU A 309 -11.34 16.25 11.15
CA LEU A 309 -12.40 15.44 11.74
C LEU A 309 -12.10 13.94 11.71
N LEU A 310 -11.42 13.43 10.67
CA LEU A 310 -11.08 12.00 10.55
C LEU A 310 -9.91 11.57 11.45
N LEU A 311 -8.97 12.47 11.78
CA LEU A 311 -7.81 12.18 12.62
C LEU A 311 -8.16 11.53 13.98
N PRO A 312 -9.06 12.10 14.81
CA PRO A 312 -9.43 11.47 16.08
C PRO A 312 -10.10 10.10 15.89
N LEU A 313 -10.80 9.87 14.77
CA LEU A 313 -11.42 8.58 14.46
C LEU A 313 -10.36 7.51 14.15
N GLY A 314 -9.33 7.89 13.39
CA GLY A 314 -8.18 7.03 13.12
C GLY A 314 -7.43 6.65 14.39
N ILE A 315 -7.10 7.65 15.23
CA ILE A 315 -6.35 7.46 16.48
C ILE A 315 -7.12 6.57 17.46
N THR A 316 -8.44 6.77 17.57
CA THR A 316 -9.31 6.01 18.48
C THR A 316 -9.88 4.73 17.87
N SER A 317 -9.36 4.30 16.70
CA SER A 317 -9.84 3.10 16.02
C SER A 317 -9.50 1.79 16.76
N SER A 318 -8.59 1.80 17.77
CA SER A 318 -8.15 0.59 18.47
C SER A 318 -9.07 0.12 19.60
N ASP A 319 -9.08 -1.19 19.85
CA ASP A 319 -9.88 -1.84 20.89
C ASP A 319 -9.54 -1.35 22.30
N ARG A 320 -8.33 -0.79 22.47
CA ARG A 320 -7.90 -0.13 23.71
C ARG A 320 -8.66 1.18 23.91
N TRP A 321 -8.73 2.02 22.88
CA TRP A 321 -9.45 3.30 22.93
C TRP A 321 -10.96 3.11 22.96
N GLN A 322 -11.49 2.11 22.25
CA GLN A 322 -12.90 1.76 22.31
C GLN A 322 -13.33 1.38 23.74
N ARG A 323 -12.54 0.57 24.45
CA ARG A 323 -12.80 0.22 25.86
C ARG A 323 -12.64 1.40 26.82
N ARG A 324 -11.65 2.28 26.58
CA ARG A 324 -11.41 3.46 27.43
C ARG A 324 -12.49 4.54 27.29
N LEU A 325 -12.99 4.77 26.08
CA LEU A 325 -13.93 5.86 25.79
C LEU A 325 -15.40 5.45 25.94
N GLY A 326 -15.72 4.15 25.88
CA GLY A 326 -17.08 3.65 26.10
C GLY A 326 -18.12 4.36 25.22
N ALA A 327 -19.12 5.00 25.84
CA ALA A 327 -20.19 5.72 25.13
C ALA A 327 -19.68 6.94 24.33
N LEU A 328 -18.58 7.59 24.75
CA LEU A 328 -17.98 8.71 24.03
C LEU A 328 -17.38 8.25 22.69
N TRP A 329 -16.92 7.00 22.59
CA TRP A 329 -16.40 6.44 21.34
C TRP A 329 -17.45 6.45 20.23
N ALA A 330 -18.69 6.10 20.58
CA ALA A 330 -19.80 6.09 19.64
C ALA A 330 -20.16 7.50 19.15
N ARG A 331 -20.14 8.51 20.05
CA ARG A 331 -20.34 9.92 19.69
C ARG A 331 -19.21 10.45 18.81
N LEU A 332 -17.96 10.14 19.14
CA LEU A 332 -16.79 10.53 18.35
C LEU A 332 -16.88 9.97 16.92
N HIS A 333 -17.27 8.71 16.76
CA HIS A 333 -17.41 8.10 15.44
C HIS A 333 -18.62 8.62 14.63
N GLN A 334 -19.50 9.44 15.21
CA GLN A 334 -20.52 10.17 14.42
C GLN A 334 -19.90 11.29 13.58
N LEU A 335 -18.71 11.78 13.93
CA LEU A 335 -17.98 12.78 13.14
C LEU A 335 -17.57 12.25 11.76
N ALA A 336 -17.61 10.93 11.52
CA ALA A 336 -17.42 10.35 10.20
C ALA A 336 -18.44 10.88 9.17
N ILE A 337 -19.64 11.27 9.62
CA ILE A 337 -20.72 11.75 8.75
C ILE A 337 -20.40 13.15 8.21
N PRO A 338 -20.19 14.20 9.05
CA PRO A 338 -19.81 15.50 8.55
C PRO A 338 -18.46 15.45 7.82
N ALA A 339 -17.53 14.60 8.25
CA ALA A 339 -16.25 14.43 7.54
C ALA A 339 -16.44 13.95 6.10
N PHE A 340 -17.25 12.90 5.87
CA PHE A 340 -17.55 12.42 4.52
C PHE A 340 -18.27 13.46 3.66
N GLY A 341 -19.25 14.17 4.24
CA GLY A 341 -19.94 15.26 3.56
C GLY A 341 -18.99 16.38 3.12
N LEU A 342 -18.07 16.78 4.00
CA LEU A 342 -17.03 17.76 3.69
C LEU A 342 -16.02 17.25 2.65
N SER A 343 -15.65 15.97 2.68
CA SER A 343 -14.80 15.37 1.64
C SER A 343 -15.47 15.38 0.26
N ALA A 344 -16.77 15.09 0.18
CA ALA A 344 -17.51 15.16 -1.08
C ALA A 344 -17.66 16.60 -1.57
N LEU A 345 -17.97 17.54 -0.66
CA LEU A 345 -18.03 18.97 -0.95
C LEU A 345 -16.69 19.50 -1.47
N HIS A 346 -15.59 19.11 -0.82
CA HIS A 346 -14.23 19.42 -1.25
C HIS A 346 -13.98 19.00 -2.70
N ALA A 347 -14.30 17.75 -3.05
CA ALA A 347 -14.13 17.22 -4.40
C ALA A 347 -15.00 17.98 -5.43
N SER A 348 -16.28 18.20 -5.13
CA SER A 348 -17.19 18.92 -6.04
C SER A 348 -16.77 20.38 -6.24
N LEU A 349 -16.35 21.08 -5.19
CA LEU A 349 -15.91 22.48 -5.28
C LEU A 349 -14.58 22.63 -6.04
N LEU A 350 -13.65 21.70 -5.90
CA LEU A 350 -12.40 21.72 -6.67
C LEU A 350 -12.62 21.44 -8.15
N LEU A 351 -13.53 20.54 -8.50
CA LEU A 351 -13.91 20.27 -9.89
C LEU A 351 -14.63 21.48 -10.52
N LEU A 352 -15.50 22.16 -9.78
CA LEU A 352 -16.21 23.35 -10.28
C LEU A 352 -15.32 24.61 -10.30
N GLY A 353 -14.33 24.69 -9.41
CA GLY A 353 -13.44 25.84 -9.28
C GLY A 353 -12.27 25.86 -10.25
N GLY A 354 -12.21 24.94 -11.22
CA GLY A 354 -11.08 24.76 -12.15
C GLY A 354 -9.80 24.27 -11.45
N GLY A 355 -9.94 23.67 -10.28
CA GLY A 355 -8.82 23.27 -9.43
C GLY A 355 -8.16 21.98 -9.89
N VAL A 356 -8.78 21.15 -10.72
CA VAL A 356 -8.26 19.83 -11.13
C VAL A 356 -7.90 19.85 -12.62
N ALA A 357 -6.79 19.23 -13.00
CA ALA A 357 -6.44 19.02 -14.40
C ALA A 357 -7.41 18.01 -15.03
N GLY A 358 -8.14 18.41 -16.08
CA GLY A 358 -9.09 17.55 -16.78
C GLY A 358 -9.91 18.33 -17.81
N ASP A 359 -10.70 17.63 -18.61
CA ASP A 359 -11.55 18.24 -19.63
C ASP A 359 -12.62 19.14 -18.97
N ALA A 360 -12.54 20.44 -19.24
CA ALA A 360 -13.44 21.45 -18.69
C ALA A 360 -14.93 21.15 -18.97
N ALA A 361 -15.23 20.39 -20.03
CA ALA A 361 -16.59 19.99 -20.36
C ALA A 361 -17.17 18.93 -19.40
N THR A 362 -16.34 18.05 -18.85
CA THR A 362 -16.79 16.88 -18.06
C THR A 362 -16.73 17.10 -16.55
N GLN A 363 -15.87 18.02 -16.09
CA GLN A 363 -15.71 18.37 -14.68
C GLN A 363 -17.01 18.74 -13.94
N PRO A 364 -17.92 19.59 -14.47
CA PRO A 364 -19.15 19.93 -13.76
C PRO A 364 -20.09 18.74 -13.60
N PHE A 365 -20.18 17.85 -14.60
CA PHE A 365 -20.99 16.63 -14.51
C PHE A 365 -20.46 15.68 -13.44
N LEU A 366 -19.14 15.50 -13.37
CA LEU A 366 -18.50 14.69 -12.34
C LEU A 366 -18.71 15.28 -10.93
N ALA A 367 -18.61 16.61 -10.79
CA ALA A 367 -18.86 17.30 -9.52
C ALA A 367 -20.28 17.07 -9.00
N ILE A 368 -21.26 17.14 -9.90
CA ILE A 368 -22.68 16.88 -9.58
C ILE A 368 -22.88 15.40 -9.24
N ALA A 369 -22.28 14.49 -10.00
CA ALA A 369 -22.37 13.05 -9.74
C ALA A 369 -21.82 12.68 -8.35
N ILE A 370 -20.67 13.23 -7.95
CA ILE A 370 -20.09 13.03 -6.61
C ILE A 370 -21.01 13.58 -5.52
N ALA A 371 -21.58 14.76 -5.73
CA ALA A 371 -22.52 15.35 -4.78
C ALA A 371 -23.79 14.49 -4.60
N ILE A 372 -24.39 14.04 -5.71
CA ILE A 372 -25.57 13.16 -5.70
C ILE A 372 -25.23 11.84 -5.02
N ALA A 373 -24.10 11.21 -5.36
CA ALA A 373 -23.67 9.96 -4.74
C ALA A 373 -23.46 10.11 -3.23
N ALA A 374 -22.80 11.18 -2.78
CA ALA A 374 -22.59 11.45 -1.36
C ALA A 374 -23.91 11.68 -0.60
N VAL A 375 -24.83 12.48 -1.17
CA VAL A 375 -26.16 12.68 -0.60
C VAL A 375 -26.91 11.35 -0.52
N SER A 376 -26.82 10.52 -1.55
CA SER A 376 -27.47 9.20 -1.59
C SER A 376 -26.93 8.28 -0.48
N VAL A 377 -25.61 8.24 -0.28
CA VAL A 377 -24.97 7.51 0.84
C VAL A 377 -25.48 8.00 2.20
N LEU A 378 -25.61 9.32 2.38
CA LEU A 378 -26.08 9.91 3.63
C LEU A 378 -27.57 9.63 3.90
N ILE A 379 -28.40 9.62 2.86
CA ILE A 379 -29.82 9.26 2.93
C ILE A 379 -29.98 7.77 3.24
N PHE A 380 -29.30 6.89 2.50
CA PHE A 380 -29.39 5.44 2.65
C PHE A 380 -28.89 4.92 4.02
N ARG A 381 -28.10 5.73 4.71
CA ARG A 381 -27.69 5.48 6.09
C ARG A 381 -28.78 5.82 7.12
N ARG A 382 -29.68 6.78 6.85
CA ARG A 382 -30.78 7.10 7.76
C ARG A 382 -31.75 5.92 7.75
N GLN A 383 -32.13 5.44 8.94
CA GLN A 383 -32.87 4.19 9.12
C GLN A 383 -34.31 4.08 8.57
N PRO A 384 -35.01 5.10 8.01
CA PRO A 384 -36.38 4.85 7.53
C PRO A 384 -36.48 3.82 6.40
N PHE A 385 -35.43 3.67 5.58
CA PHE A 385 -35.48 2.80 4.39
C PHE A 385 -35.60 1.31 4.74
N TRP A 386 -35.03 0.87 5.87
CA TRP A 386 -35.04 -0.54 6.28
C TRP A 386 -36.23 -0.90 7.17
N GLN A 387 -36.93 0.09 7.76
CA GLN A 387 -38.18 -0.16 8.49
C GLN A 387 -39.38 -0.36 7.56
N VAL A 388 -39.31 0.16 6.33
CA VAL A 388 -40.36 -0.04 5.31
C VAL A 388 -40.27 -1.44 4.68
N HIS A 389 -39.06 -2.01 4.57
CA HIS A 389 -38.87 -3.38 4.05
C HIS A 389 -38.88 -4.48 5.13
N SER A 390 -39.00 -4.13 6.41
CA SER A 390 -39.15 -5.12 7.50
C SER A 390 -40.58 -5.22 8.03
N LYS A 391 -41.57 -4.67 7.32
CA LYS A 391 -42.98 -4.67 7.72
C LYS A 391 -43.91 -5.46 6.80
N GLU A 392 -43.39 -6.19 5.82
CA GLU A 392 -44.18 -7.16 5.05
C GLU A 392 -43.45 -8.51 5.02
N SER A 393 -44.15 -9.51 5.57
CA SER A 393 -43.91 -10.97 5.61
C SER A 393 -42.64 -11.52 6.24
#